data_AF-A0A662Y473-F1
#
_entry.id   AF-A0A662Y473-F1
#
_cell.length_a   1.000
_cell.length_b   1.000
_cell.length_c   1.000
_cell.angle_alpha   90.00
_cell.angle_beta   90.00
_cell.angle_gamma   90.00
#
_symmetry.space_group_name_H-M   'P 1'
#
loop_
_entity.id
_entity.type
_entity.pdbx_description
1 polymer ?
#
loop_
_entity_poly.entity_id
_entity_poly.type
_entity_poly.pdbx_seq_one_letter_code
_entity_poly.pdbx_strand_id
1 'polypeptide(L)'
;MATRAGVQHAENAMRHASEALERTEADYAFWMRQYKRQTKDVRDWMDEAAVTVEETTPRYRILQQALTDTKHGLDCAARSSTEARQELASARQFYLNVFCVMLSPLKRRRGREQLYLVPAKRSKYAKAFEWNDTNGKTMHHFPKDMELPVCNLAAMWALWLCGDPRSKHPPYRILTPPDLLAGRARRSLSTLRFVMLEIESRVLAKGAWVSSPNPEDAAGMLAKVKTSLAVRPNKNRGSLQPVELLQWTSMGRIIRDQKKLEADEEEDEE
;
A
#
# COMPACT_ATOMS: atom_id res chain seq x y z
N MET A 1 -5.95 6.63 -25.83
CA MET A 1 -4.85 5.76 -25.34
C MET A 1 -3.70 6.66 -24.94
N ALA A 2 -3.14 6.50 -23.75
CA ALA A 2 -1.96 7.27 -23.33
C ALA A 2 -0.73 6.87 -24.15
N THR A 3 0.09 7.84 -24.53
CA THR A 3 1.34 7.59 -25.25
C THR A 3 2.36 6.96 -24.30
N ARG A 4 3.24 6.09 -24.82
CA ARG A 4 4.34 5.47 -24.05
C ARG A 4 5.20 6.53 -23.34
N ALA A 5 5.39 7.68 -23.97
CA ALA A 5 6.09 8.82 -23.40
C ALA A 5 5.32 9.46 -22.22
N GLY A 6 4.01 9.62 -22.32
CA GLY A 6 3.18 10.15 -21.22
C GLY A 6 3.15 9.22 -20.01
N VAL A 7 3.13 7.91 -20.25
CA VAL A 7 3.24 6.87 -19.21
C VAL A 7 4.57 6.97 -18.47
N GLN A 8 5.69 6.99 -19.20
CA GLN A 8 7.02 7.09 -18.60
C GLN A 8 7.19 8.39 -17.81
N HIS A 9 6.63 9.49 -18.31
CA HIS A 9 6.67 10.78 -17.61
C HIS A 9 5.91 10.73 -16.28
N ALA A 10 4.71 10.14 -16.26
CA ALA A 10 3.92 9.98 -15.04
C ALA A 10 4.60 9.07 -14.01
N GLU A 11 5.19 7.97 -14.45
CA GLU A 11 5.99 7.07 -13.58
C GLU A 11 7.19 7.79 -12.98
N ASN A 12 7.93 8.54 -13.80
CA ASN A 12 9.09 9.31 -13.35
C ASN A 12 8.67 10.39 -12.33
N ALA A 13 7.55 11.10 -12.58
CA ALA A 13 7.03 12.12 -11.67
C ALA A 13 6.65 11.54 -10.30
N MET A 14 5.95 10.39 -10.29
CA MET A 14 5.60 9.66 -9.07
C MET A 14 6.84 9.22 -8.28
N ARG A 15 7.84 8.67 -8.98
CA ARG A 15 9.09 8.25 -8.34
C ARG A 15 9.84 9.43 -7.72
N HIS A 16 10.00 10.54 -8.46
CA HIS A 16 10.68 11.73 -7.94
C HIS A 16 9.95 12.33 -6.73
N ALA A 17 8.62 12.43 -6.78
CA ALA A 17 7.83 12.92 -5.64
C ALA A 17 7.95 12.00 -4.41
N SER A 18 7.99 10.67 -4.62
CA SER A 18 8.21 9.71 -3.52
C SER A 18 9.60 9.85 -2.91
N GLU A 19 10.65 9.96 -3.73
CA GLU A 19 12.02 10.18 -3.25
C GLU A 19 12.17 11.51 -2.50
N ALA A 20 11.50 12.57 -2.98
CA ALA A 20 11.47 13.87 -2.30
C ALA A 20 10.77 13.78 -0.93
N LEU A 21 9.66 13.05 -0.84
CA LEU A 21 8.97 12.81 0.42
C LEU A 21 9.86 12.04 1.41
N GLU A 22 10.52 10.97 0.96
CA GLU A 22 11.42 10.18 1.81
C GLU A 22 12.57 11.04 2.37
N ARG A 23 13.15 11.94 1.57
CA ARG A 23 14.20 12.88 2.02
C ARG A 23 13.67 13.88 3.04
N THR A 24 12.54 14.53 2.76
CA THR A 24 11.97 15.54 3.65
C THR A 24 11.47 14.95 4.97
N GLU A 25 10.95 13.71 4.97
CA GLU A 25 10.60 12.98 6.19
C GLU A 25 11.83 12.59 7.01
N ALA A 26 12.95 12.24 6.35
CA ALA A 26 14.22 11.99 7.03
C ALA A 26 14.76 13.26 7.71
N ASP A 27 14.69 14.41 7.03
CA ASP A 27 15.09 15.71 7.58
C ASP A 27 14.20 16.12 8.76
N TYR A 28 12.89 15.96 8.64
CA TYR A 28 11.96 16.18 9.76
C TYR A 28 12.30 15.30 10.96
N ALA A 29 12.55 14.01 10.75
CA ALA A 29 12.94 13.08 11.81
C ALA A 29 14.30 13.43 12.43
N PHE A 30 15.24 14.00 11.67
CA PHE A 30 16.49 14.52 12.21
C PHE A 30 16.25 15.72 13.13
N TRP A 31 15.54 16.75 12.66
CA TRP A 31 15.24 17.94 13.45
C TRP A 31 14.44 17.62 14.70
N MET A 32 13.50 16.68 14.60
CA MET A 32 12.72 16.25 15.75
C MET A 32 13.58 15.57 16.82
N ARG A 33 14.59 14.79 16.41
CA ARG A 33 15.58 14.20 17.34
C ARG A 33 16.44 15.27 18.00
N GLN A 34 16.90 16.27 17.24
CA GLN A 34 17.69 17.39 17.80
C GLN A 34 16.88 18.21 18.80
N TYR A 35 15.64 18.55 18.46
CA TYR A 35 14.75 19.28 19.35
C TYR A 35 14.49 18.54 20.66
N LYS A 36 14.21 17.22 20.59
CA LYS A 36 14.03 16.37 21.78
C LYS A 36 15.29 16.33 22.65
N ARG A 37 16.46 16.21 22.03
CA ARG A 37 17.75 16.24 22.74
C ARG A 37 17.94 17.57 23.46
N GLN A 38 17.80 18.70 22.76
CA GLN A 38 18.01 20.01 23.37
C GLN A 38 16.99 20.35 24.45
N THR A 39 15.73 19.94 24.28
CA THR A 39 14.70 20.12 25.31
C THR A 39 15.06 19.32 26.57
N LYS A 40 15.65 18.13 26.41
CA LYS A 40 16.18 17.34 27.52
C LYS A 40 17.38 18.03 28.16
N ASP A 41 18.36 18.49 27.37
CA ASP A 41 19.55 19.19 27.89
C ASP A 41 19.18 20.45 28.68
N VAL A 42 18.15 21.20 28.24
CA VAL A 42 17.61 22.35 28.99
C VAL A 42 16.98 21.90 30.31
N ARG A 43 16.19 20.82 30.30
CA ARG A 43 15.56 20.28 31.51
C ARG A 43 16.59 19.78 32.51
N ASP A 44 17.50 18.92 32.07
CA ASP A 44 18.57 18.36 32.90
C ASP A 44 19.42 19.49 33.50
N TRP A 45 19.70 20.54 32.73
CA TRP A 45 20.38 21.74 33.24
C TRP A 45 19.54 22.51 34.28
N MET A 46 18.23 22.68 34.06
CA MET A 46 17.35 23.32 35.05
C MET A 46 17.29 22.53 36.36
N ASP A 47 17.35 21.19 36.28
CA ASP A 47 17.35 20.30 37.44
C ASP A 47 18.72 20.30 38.16
N GLU A 48 19.83 20.45 37.43
CA GLU A 48 21.20 20.55 37.96
C GLU A 48 21.56 21.95 38.51
N ALA A 49 20.92 23.01 38.00
CA ALA A 49 21.20 24.40 38.34
C ALA A 49 20.67 24.78 39.74
N ALA A 50 21.23 24.17 40.78
CA ALA A 50 21.13 24.60 42.17
C ALA A 50 22.17 25.69 42.54
N VAL A 51 22.78 26.36 41.54
CA VAL A 51 23.95 27.24 41.69
C VAL A 51 23.64 28.68 41.25
N THR A 52 24.31 29.63 41.90
CA THR A 52 24.14 31.09 41.85
C THR A 52 23.85 31.70 40.47
N VAL A 53 22.91 32.65 40.45
CA VAL A 53 22.29 33.30 39.28
C VAL A 53 23.28 33.97 38.29
N GLU A 54 24.45 34.38 38.77
CA GLU A 54 25.43 35.16 37.98
C GLU A 54 26.23 34.30 36.97
N GLU A 55 26.48 33.02 37.25
CA GLU A 55 27.22 32.12 36.33
C GLU A 55 26.31 31.38 35.33
N THR A 56 25.02 31.30 35.62
CA THR A 56 24.04 30.51 34.86
C THR A 56 23.44 31.24 33.65
N THR A 57 23.50 32.58 33.65
CA THR A 57 22.87 33.43 32.62
C THR A 57 23.45 33.26 31.20
N PRO A 58 24.77 33.18 30.98
CA PRO A 58 25.33 33.02 29.63
C PRO A 58 25.02 31.65 29.03
N ARG A 59 25.09 30.59 29.85
CA ARG A 59 24.81 29.21 29.43
C ARG A 59 23.34 29.02 29.06
N TYR A 60 22.43 29.62 29.83
CA TYR A 60 21.01 29.64 29.52
C TYR A 60 20.71 30.32 28.18
N ARG A 61 21.34 31.47 27.89
CA ARG A 61 21.17 32.15 26.58
C ARG A 61 21.63 31.29 25.41
N ILE A 62 22.75 30.58 25.54
CA ILE A 62 23.25 29.66 24.50
C ILE A 62 22.24 28.54 24.26
N LEU A 63 21.69 27.95 25.34
CA LEU A 63 20.68 26.89 25.23
C LEU A 63 19.37 27.39 24.62
N GLN A 64 18.90 28.60 25.01
CA GLN A 64 17.73 29.24 24.41
C GLN A 64 17.92 29.52 22.92
N GLN A 65 19.08 30.02 22.52
CA GLN A 65 19.40 30.27 21.12
C GLN A 65 19.38 28.96 20.33
N ALA A 66 20.07 27.93 20.84
CA ALA A 66 20.11 26.62 20.20
C ALA A 66 18.72 26.01 20.04
N LEU A 67 17.84 26.15 21.04
CA LEU A 67 16.46 25.67 21.00
C LEU A 67 15.59 26.46 20.01
N THR A 68 15.85 27.77 19.88
CA THR A 68 15.19 28.61 18.89
C THR A 68 15.60 28.21 17.46
N ASP A 69 16.89 27.97 17.25
CA ASP A 69 17.44 27.55 15.96
C ASP A 69 16.92 26.15 15.55
N THR A 70 16.86 25.19 16.48
CA THR A 70 16.31 23.86 16.19
C THR A 70 14.80 23.88 15.98
N LYS A 71 14.07 24.72 16.72
CA LYS A 71 12.64 24.93 16.46
C LYS A 71 12.42 25.49 15.06
N HIS A 72 13.21 26.49 14.65
CA HIS A 72 13.13 27.04 13.30
C HIS A 72 13.41 25.98 12.23
N GLY A 73 14.47 25.18 12.41
CA GLY A 73 14.79 24.07 11.52
C GLY A 73 13.68 23.01 11.43
N LEU A 74 13.06 22.68 12.57
CA LEU A 74 11.92 21.77 12.63
C LEU A 74 10.69 22.32 11.88
N ASP A 75 10.37 23.60 12.07
CA ASP A 75 9.24 24.25 11.40
C ASP A 75 9.44 24.28 9.88
N CYS A 76 10.66 24.57 9.42
CA CYS A 76 11.03 24.48 8.00
C CYS A 76 10.88 23.07 7.46
N ALA A 77 11.43 22.06 8.15
CA ALA A 77 11.35 20.66 7.73
C ALA A 77 9.90 20.14 7.71
N ALA A 78 9.08 20.56 8.68
CA ALA A 78 7.65 20.22 8.72
C ALA A 78 6.92 20.75 7.49
N ARG A 79 7.14 22.02 7.11
CA ARG A 79 6.54 22.61 5.91
C ARG A 79 6.99 21.89 4.64
N SER A 80 8.29 21.66 4.46
CA SER A 80 8.80 20.92 3.30
C SER A 80 8.24 19.50 3.22
N SER A 81 8.07 18.81 4.35
CA SER A 81 7.42 17.50 4.39
C SER A 81 5.95 17.58 3.96
N THR A 82 5.21 18.59 4.40
CA THR A 82 3.81 18.79 3.96
C THR A 82 3.69 19.10 2.47
N GLU A 83 4.58 19.93 1.94
CA GLU A 83 4.64 20.25 0.50
C GLU A 83 4.95 19.00 -0.32
N ALA A 84 5.95 18.20 0.09
CA ALA A 84 6.29 16.94 -0.58
C ALA A 84 5.12 15.93 -0.59
N ARG A 85 4.33 15.87 0.50
CA ARG A 85 3.10 15.05 0.52
C ARG A 85 2.06 15.53 -0.49
N GLN A 86 1.89 16.85 -0.62
CA GLN A 86 0.96 17.43 -1.58
C GLN A 86 1.43 17.22 -3.03
N GLU A 87 2.73 17.32 -3.29
CA GLU A 87 3.32 16.98 -4.58
C GLU A 87 3.13 15.51 -4.93
N LEU A 88 3.37 14.59 -3.99
CA LEU A 88 3.12 13.17 -4.18
C LEU A 88 1.64 12.88 -4.48
N ALA A 89 0.73 13.54 -3.76
CA ALA A 89 -0.71 13.42 -4.03
C ALA A 89 -1.07 13.90 -5.45
N SER A 90 -0.48 15.01 -5.88
CA SER A 90 -0.68 15.59 -7.22
C SER A 90 -0.10 14.69 -8.32
N ALA A 91 1.13 14.19 -8.13
CA ALA A 91 1.78 13.24 -9.04
C ALA A 91 0.98 11.94 -9.13
N ARG A 92 0.38 11.49 -8.02
CA ARG A 92 -0.50 10.32 -7.99
C ARG A 92 -1.75 10.57 -8.79
N GLN A 93 -2.40 11.71 -8.63
CA GLN A 93 -3.57 12.06 -9.41
C GLN A 93 -3.25 12.14 -10.92
N PHE A 94 -2.10 12.74 -11.27
CA PHE A 94 -1.61 12.78 -12.64
C PHE A 94 -1.38 11.38 -13.21
N TYR A 95 -0.72 10.51 -12.46
CA TYR A 95 -0.51 9.11 -12.82
C TYR A 95 -1.85 8.40 -13.09
N LEU A 96 -2.80 8.52 -12.17
CA LEU A 96 -4.11 7.89 -12.31
C LEU A 96 -4.87 8.37 -13.57
N ASN A 97 -4.80 9.68 -13.85
CA ASN A 97 -5.40 10.28 -15.03
C ASN A 97 -4.74 9.77 -16.33
N VAL A 98 -3.40 9.74 -16.39
CA VAL A 98 -2.64 9.27 -17.56
C VAL A 98 -2.95 7.81 -17.86
N PHE A 99 -3.03 6.97 -16.83
CA PHE A 99 -3.27 5.55 -17.03
C PHE A 99 -4.73 5.20 -17.34
N CYS A 100 -5.63 6.19 -17.41
CA CYS A 100 -7.08 6.01 -17.54
C CYS A 100 -7.59 4.91 -16.58
N VAL A 101 -6.93 4.86 -15.45
CA VAL A 101 -7.16 3.91 -14.39
C VAL A 101 -8.35 4.51 -13.66
N MET A 102 -9.54 3.98 -13.97
CA MET A 102 -10.70 4.34 -13.17
C MET A 102 -10.44 3.78 -11.77
N LEU A 103 -10.23 4.67 -10.81
CA LEU A 103 -10.33 4.30 -9.42
C LEU A 103 -11.79 4.36 -9.04
N SER A 104 -12.26 3.30 -8.39
CA SER A 104 -13.53 3.37 -7.69
C SER A 104 -13.25 3.43 -6.19
N PRO A 105 -13.91 4.33 -5.45
CA PRO A 105 -13.83 4.30 -4.00
C PRO A 105 -14.62 3.10 -3.47
N LEU A 106 -13.98 2.21 -2.73
CA LEU A 106 -14.71 1.24 -1.92
C LEU A 106 -14.97 1.91 -0.57
N LYS A 107 -16.18 2.43 -0.36
CA LYS A 107 -16.59 2.85 0.98
C LYS A 107 -16.63 1.63 1.89
N ARG A 108 -15.64 1.50 2.77
CA ARG A 108 -15.71 0.56 3.90
C ARG A 108 -16.48 1.21 5.05
N ARG A 109 -17.09 0.37 5.90
CA ARG A 109 -17.91 0.76 7.07
C ARG A 109 -17.23 1.67 8.10
N ARG A 110 -15.92 1.96 8.00
CA ARG A 110 -15.14 2.76 8.97
C ARG A 110 -14.35 3.91 8.33
N GLY A 111 -14.94 4.66 7.40
CA GLY A 111 -14.39 5.95 6.93
C GLY A 111 -13.12 5.92 6.06
N ARG A 112 -12.29 4.86 6.07
CA ARG A 112 -11.13 4.73 5.15
C ARG A 112 -11.62 4.42 3.72
N GLU A 113 -11.52 5.40 2.84
CA GLU A 113 -11.78 5.27 1.42
C GLU A 113 -10.59 4.56 0.75
N GLN A 114 -10.74 3.28 0.43
CA GLN A 114 -9.70 2.53 -0.28
C GLN A 114 -9.98 2.62 -1.77
N LEU A 115 -9.10 3.34 -2.49
CA LEU A 115 -9.14 3.44 -3.94
C LEU A 115 -8.63 2.14 -4.55
N TYR A 116 -9.45 1.50 -5.37
CA TYR A 116 -9.07 0.32 -6.13
C TYR A 116 -9.17 0.57 -7.62
N LEU A 117 -8.29 -0.09 -8.35
CA LEU A 117 -8.31 -0.10 -9.80
C LEU A 117 -9.58 -0.83 -10.27
N VAL A 118 -10.35 -0.20 -11.15
CA VAL A 118 -11.42 -0.89 -11.86
C VAL A 118 -10.78 -1.89 -12.82
N PRO A 119 -11.16 -3.18 -12.78
CA PRO A 119 -10.69 -4.17 -13.74
C PRO A 119 -11.01 -3.73 -15.17
N ALA A 120 -10.20 -4.16 -16.13
CA ALA A 120 -10.56 -3.99 -17.54
C ALA A 120 -11.95 -4.58 -17.81
N LYS A 121 -12.73 -3.94 -18.69
CA LYS A 121 -14.07 -4.42 -19.05
C LYS A 121 -13.98 -5.89 -19.48
N ARG A 122 -14.87 -6.73 -18.94
CA ARG A 122 -14.89 -8.19 -19.22
C ARG A 122 -14.98 -8.49 -20.71
N SER A 123 -15.63 -7.62 -21.49
CA SER A 123 -15.75 -7.69 -22.95
C SER A 123 -14.41 -7.69 -23.69
N LYS A 124 -13.31 -7.26 -23.05
CA LYS A 124 -11.96 -7.36 -23.62
C LYS A 124 -11.47 -8.80 -23.77
N TYR A 125 -11.98 -9.71 -22.94
CA TYR A 125 -11.53 -11.10 -22.88
C TYR A 125 -12.48 -12.01 -23.65
N ALA A 126 -11.94 -12.99 -24.37
CA ALA A 126 -12.76 -13.98 -25.06
C ALA A 126 -13.58 -14.80 -24.06
N LYS A 127 -14.80 -15.17 -24.46
CA LYS A 127 -15.60 -16.18 -23.77
C LYS A 127 -15.30 -17.52 -24.43
N ALA A 128 -14.57 -18.38 -23.74
CA ALA A 128 -14.06 -19.64 -24.31
C ALA A 128 -14.79 -20.88 -23.81
N PHE A 129 -15.71 -20.73 -22.84
CA PHE A 129 -16.32 -21.86 -22.15
C PHE A 129 -17.82 -21.87 -22.37
N GLU A 130 -18.32 -22.94 -22.96
CA GLU A 130 -19.74 -23.16 -23.16
C GLU A 130 -20.35 -23.78 -21.90
N TRP A 131 -21.40 -23.16 -21.37
CA TRP A 131 -22.20 -23.73 -20.28
C TRP A 131 -23.55 -24.14 -20.82
N ASN A 132 -23.98 -25.34 -20.45
CA ASN A 132 -25.37 -25.76 -20.58
C ASN A 132 -26.13 -25.22 -19.36
N ASP A 133 -26.76 -24.07 -19.54
CA ASP A 133 -27.61 -23.44 -18.54
C ASP A 133 -29.09 -23.72 -18.85
N THR A 134 -29.99 -23.45 -17.92
CA THR A 134 -31.44 -23.69 -18.06
C THR A 134 -32.06 -22.98 -19.26
N ASN A 135 -31.43 -21.91 -19.74
CA ASN A 135 -31.89 -21.10 -20.87
C ASN A 135 -31.18 -21.44 -22.20
N GLY A 136 -30.41 -22.54 -22.24
CA GLY A 136 -29.65 -22.98 -23.40
C GLY A 136 -28.14 -22.80 -23.26
N LYS A 137 -27.42 -22.90 -24.39
CA LYS A 137 -25.96 -22.82 -24.47
C LYS A 137 -25.51 -21.36 -24.36
N THR A 138 -24.81 -21.04 -23.27
CA THR A 138 -24.28 -19.69 -23.03
C THR A 138 -22.76 -19.72 -22.99
N MET A 139 -22.11 -18.72 -23.58
CA MET A 139 -20.65 -18.57 -23.55
C MET A 139 -20.20 -17.74 -22.33
N HIS A 140 -19.23 -18.28 -21.59
CA HIS A 140 -18.67 -17.74 -20.36
C HIS A 140 -17.15 -17.57 -20.45
N HIS A 141 -16.60 -16.75 -19.56
CA HIS A 141 -15.16 -16.47 -19.49
C HIS A 141 -14.35 -17.54 -18.75
N PHE A 142 -15.01 -18.32 -17.89
CA PHE A 142 -14.42 -19.35 -17.06
C PHE A 142 -15.23 -20.65 -17.18
N PRO A 143 -14.62 -21.82 -16.93
CA PRO A 143 -15.32 -23.10 -16.95
C PRO A 143 -16.36 -23.20 -15.81
N LYS A 144 -17.34 -24.08 -15.99
CA LYS A 144 -18.51 -24.20 -15.07
C LYS A 144 -18.13 -24.75 -13.69
N ASP A 145 -17.10 -25.60 -13.67
CA ASP A 145 -16.49 -26.27 -12.54
C ASP A 145 -15.27 -25.51 -11.98
N MET A 146 -15.12 -24.22 -12.31
CA MET A 146 -14.01 -23.40 -11.85
C MET A 146 -13.92 -23.35 -10.32
N GLU A 147 -12.77 -23.76 -9.80
CA GLU A 147 -12.37 -23.57 -8.41
C GLU A 147 -11.18 -22.62 -8.32
N LEU A 148 -11.11 -21.86 -7.21
CA LEU A 148 -9.96 -21.01 -6.95
C LEU A 148 -8.80 -21.87 -6.44
N PRO A 149 -7.62 -21.83 -7.09
CA PRO A 149 -6.48 -22.63 -6.68
C PRO A 149 -5.99 -22.21 -5.31
N VAL A 150 -5.65 -23.19 -4.48
CA VAL A 150 -4.97 -22.95 -3.20
C VAL A 150 -3.47 -23.02 -3.45
N CYS A 151 -2.89 -21.88 -3.79
CA CYS A 151 -1.46 -21.74 -4.08
C CYS A 151 -0.82 -20.65 -3.21
N ASN A 152 0.50 -20.48 -3.34
CA ASN A 152 1.21 -19.39 -2.69
C ASN A 152 0.80 -18.02 -3.26
N LEU A 153 1.13 -16.96 -2.52
CA LEU A 153 0.70 -15.60 -2.83
C LEU A 153 1.25 -15.14 -4.18
N ALA A 154 2.51 -15.45 -4.49
CA ALA A 154 3.14 -15.06 -5.76
C ALA A 154 2.43 -15.67 -6.97
N ALA A 155 2.13 -16.97 -6.92
CA ALA A 155 1.39 -17.65 -7.98
C ALA A 155 -0.03 -17.10 -8.12
N MET A 156 -0.73 -16.88 -7.00
CA MET A 156 -2.08 -16.31 -7.05
C MET A 156 -2.08 -14.87 -7.58
N TRP A 157 -1.06 -14.07 -7.25
CA TRP A 157 -0.90 -12.71 -7.77
C TRP A 157 -0.67 -12.70 -9.28
N ALA A 158 0.14 -13.63 -9.81
CA ALA A 158 0.30 -13.81 -11.25
C ALA A 158 -1.03 -14.21 -11.92
N LEU A 159 -1.78 -15.17 -11.36
CA LEU A 159 -3.10 -15.55 -11.87
C LEU A 159 -4.10 -14.40 -11.82
N TRP A 160 -4.03 -13.57 -10.77
CA TRP A 160 -4.87 -12.40 -10.60
C TRP A 160 -4.70 -11.38 -11.72
N LEU A 161 -3.45 -11.07 -12.09
CA LEU A 161 -3.13 -10.05 -13.09
C LEU A 161 -3.07 -10.57 -14.53
N CYS A 162 -2.52 -11.76 -14.73
CA CYS A 162 -2.17 -12.30 -16.04
C CYS A 162 -3.11 -13.43 -16.51
N GLY A 163 -3.80 -14.10 -15.57
CA GLY A 163 -4.59 -15.29 -15.87
C GLY A 163 -3.73 -16.55 -15.97
N ASP A 164 -4.30 -17.62 -16.51
CA ASP A 164 -3.60 -18.88 -16.76
C ASP A 164 -3.52 -19.15 -18.27
N PRO A 165 -2.34 -19.02 -18.89
CA PRO A 165 -2.18 -19.30 -20.33
C PRO A 165 -2.47 -20.75 -20.69
N ARG A 166 -2.22 -21.71 -19.79
CA ARG A 166 -2.36 -23.15 -20.09
C ARG A 166 -3.83 -23.53 -20.20
N SER A 167 -4.61 -23.11 -19.21
CA SER A 167 -6.07 -23.31 -19.17
C SER A 167 -6.85 -22.26 -19.98
N LYS A 168 -6.14 -21.31 -20.63
CA LYS A 168 -6.72 -20.14 -21.32
C LYS A 168 -7.64 -19.30 -20.44
N HIS A 169 -7.38 -19.27 -19.13
CA HIS A 169 -8.16 -18.45 -18.21
C HIS A 169 -7.72 -17.00 -18.31
N PRO A 170 -8.66 -16.04 -18.44
CA PRO A 170 -8.33 -14.63 -18.33
C PRO A 170 -7.89 -14.29 -16.89
N PRO A 171 -7.35 -13.08 -16.64
CA PRO A 171 -6.98 -12.62 -15.31
C PRO A 171 -8.09 -12.83 -14.28
N TYR A 172 -7.76 -13.42 -13.14
CA TYR A 172 -8.77 -13.78 -12.12
C TYR A 172 -9.41 -12.53 -11.51
N ARG A 173 -8.79 -11.36 -11.70
CA ARG A 173 -9.35 -10.05 -11.38
C ARG A 173 -10.71 -9.77 -12.02
N ILE A 174 -11.04 -10.41 -13.14
CA ILE A 174 -12.35 -10.27 -13.80
C ILE A 174 -13.39 -11.32 -13.37
N LEU A 175 -13.04 -12.23 -12.44
CA LEU A 175 -13.99 -13.19 -11.87
C LEU A 175 -15.14 -12.48 -11.18
N THR A 176 -16.33 -13.00 -11.36
CA THR A 176 -17.58 -12.55 -10.73
C THR A 176 -18.26 -13.70 -9.99
N PRO A 177 -19.10 -13.43 -8.98
CA PRO A 177 -19.79 -14.50 -8.25
C PRO A 177 -20.58 -15.50 -9.12
N PRO A 178 -21.23 -15.10 -10.24
CA PRO A 178 -21.88 -16.04 -11.15
C PRO A 178 -20.94 -17.02 -11.86
N ASP A 179 -19.65 -16.66 -12.01
CA ASP A 179 -18.65 -17.56 -12.61
C ASP A 179 -18.27 -18.72 -11.66
N LEU A 180 -18.71 -18.67 -10.39
CA LEU A 180 -18.40 -19.66 -9.35
C LEU A 180 -19.68 -20.27 -8.79
N LEU A 181 -20.06 -21.44 -9.30
CA LEU A 181 -21.31 -22.10 -8.88
C LEU A 181 -21.27 -22.54 -7.41
N ALA A 182 -20.15 -23.09 -6.96
CA ALA A 182 -19.98 -23.55 -5.59
C ALA A 182 -20.02 -22.39 -4.58
N GLY A 183 -20.88 -22.49 -3.55
CA GLY A 183 -20.99 -21.47 -2.50
C GLY A 183 -19.69 -21.26 -1.71
N ARG A 184 -18.87 -22.31 -1.58
CA ARG A 184 -17.51 -22.22 -0.99
C ARG A 184 -16.57 -21.39 -1.86
N ALA A 185 -16.62 -21.56 -3.18
CA ALA A 185 -15.81 -20.79 -4.12
C ALA A 185 -16.20 -19.30 -4.09
N ARG A 186 -17.50 -18.97 -4.02
CA ARG A 186 -17.99 -17.58 -3.87
C ARG A 186 -17.47 -16.90 -2.61
N ARG A 187 -17.51 -17.57 -1.45
CA ARG A 187 -16.93 -17.03 -0.20
C ARG A 187 -15.41 -16.85 -0.31
N SER A 188 -14.74 -17.78 -0.99
CA SER A 188 -13.30 -17.73 -1.22
C SER A 188 -12.93 -16.55 -2.13
N LEU A 189 -13.75 -16.23 -3.14
CA LEU A 189 -13.56 -15.06 -4.01
C LEU A 189 -13.58 -13.74 -3.24
N SER A 190 -14.48 -13.59 -2.26
CA SER A 190 -14.49 -12.39 -1.40
C SER A 190 -13.19 -12.24 -0.60
N THR A 191 -12.65 -13.35 -0.09
CA THR A 191 -11.36 -13.34 0.62
C THR A 191 -10.19 -13.08 -0.34
N LEU A 192 -10.23 -13.68 -1.53
CA LEU A 192 -9.22 -13.45 -2.57
C LEU A 192 -9.18 -11.98 -2.96
N ARG A 193 -10.34 -11.39 -3.30
CA ARG A 193 -10.47 -9.96 -3.61
C ARG A 193 -9.93 -9.08 -2.49
N PHE A 194 -10.23 -9.41 -1.24
CA PHE A 194 -9.69 -8.67 -0.10
C PHE A 194 -8.16 -8.61 -0.11
N VAL A 195 -7.50 -9.76 -0.30
CA VAL A 195 -6.04 -9.83 -0.32
C VAL A 195 -5.46 -9.14 -1.54
N MET A 196 -5.98 -9.44 -2.73
CA MET A 196 -5.42 -8.93 -3.98
C MET A 196 -5.59 -7.42 -4.11
N LEU A 197 -6.75 -6.87 -3.71
CA LEU A 197 -6.96 -5.42 -3.73
C LEU A 197 -6.10 -4.67 -2.71
N GLU A 198 -5.76 -5.29 -1.58
CA GLU A 198 -4.81 -4.72 -0.63
C GLU A 198 -3.41 -4.63 -1.23
N ILE A 199 -2.98 -5.67 -1.97
CA ILE A 199 -1.72 -5.66 -2.70
C ILE A 199 -1.75 -4.60 -3.80
N GLU A 200 -2.81 -4.53 -4.62
CA GLU A 200 -2.99 -3.49 -5.65
C GLU A 200 -2.84 -2.08 -5.05
N SER A 201 -3.52 -1.84 -3.93
CA SER A 201 -3.49 -0.54 -3.23
C SER A 201 -2.07 -0.15 -2.82
N ARG A 202 -1.28 -1.10 -2.29
CA ARG A 202 0.12 -0.87 -1.89
C ARG A 202 1.04 -0.69 -3.08
N VAL A 203 0.83 -1.44 -4.17
CA VAL A 203 1.61 -1.32 -5.42
C VAL A 203 1.40 0.07 -6.02
N LEU A 204 0.15 0.54 -6.05
CA LEU A 204 -0.19 1.88 -6.50
C LEU A 204 0.40 2.98 -5.62
N ALA A 205 0.36 2.80 -4.29
CA ALA A 205 0.96 3.76 -3.36
C ALA A 205 2.47 3.92 -3.61
N LYS A 206 3.15 2.87 -4.07
CA LYS A 206 4.57 2.90 -4.44
C LYS A 206 4.83 3.30 -5.90
N GLY A 207 3.80 3.65 -6.69
CA GLY A 207 3.93 3.97 -8.11
C GLY A 207 4.49 2.83 -8.96
N ALA A 208 4.39 1.58 -8.50
CA ALA A 208 5.02 0.42 -9.14
C ALA A 208 4.04 -0.37 -10.05
N TRP A 209 2.89 0.22 -10.38
CA TRP A 209 1.84 -0.48 -11.12
C TRP A 209 2.17 -0.58 -12.62
N VAL A 210 1.93 -1.75 -13.23
CA VAL A 210 2.02 -1.96 -14.69
C VAL A 210 0.65 -2.38 -15.23
N SER A 211 0.17 -1.71 -16.27
CA SER A 211 -1.21 -1.89 -16.77
C SER A 211 -1.48 -3.16 -17.58
N SER A 212 -0.45 -3.84 -18.08
CA SER A 212 -0.59 -5.11 -18.81
C SER A 212 0.61 -6.00 -18.51
N PRO A 213 0.70 -6.47 -17.25
CA PRO A 213 1.88 -7.16 -16.77
C PRO A 213 1.96 -8.58 -17.33
N ASN A 214 3.17 -9.02 -17.62
CA ASN A 214 3.50 -10.44 -17.72
C ASN A 214 3.77 -11.02 -16.31
N PRO A 215 3.97 -12.34 -16.16
CA PRO A 215 4.24 -12.96 -14.86
C PRO A 215 5.50 -12.41 -14.14
N GLU A 216 6.53 -11.99 -14.88
CA GLU A 216 7.74 -11.38 -14.30
C GLU A 216 7.45 -9.97 -13.76
N ASP A 217 6.69 -9.16 -14.50
CA ASP A 217 6.23 -7.85 -14.05
C ASP A 217 5.39 -7.98 -12.77
N ALA A 218 4.50 -8.97 -12.72
CA ALA A 218 3.67 -9.25 -11.55
C ALA A 218 4.54 -9.60 -10.33
N ALA A 219 5.57 -10.43 -10.50
CA ALA A 219 6.54 -10.74 -9.45
C ALA A 219 7.31 -9.49 -8.99
N GLY A 220 7.71 -8.63 -9.94
CA GLY A 220 8.35 -7.35 -9.67
C GLY A 220 7.47 -6.41 -8.83
N MET A 221 6.19 -6.27 -9.15
CA MET A 221 5.24 -5.49 -8.34
C MET A 221 5.13 -6.02 -6.92
N LEU A 222 4.98 -7.34 -6.76
CA LEU A 222 4.85 -7.96 -5.44
C LEU A 222 6.12 -7.76 -4.61
N ALA A 223 7.29 -7.90 -5.23
CA ALA A 223 8.58 -7.69 -4.57
C ALA A 223 8.74 -6.26 -4.01
N LYS A 224 8.17 -5.25 -4.67
CA LYS A 224 8.19 -3.86 -4.18
C LYS A 224 7.35 -3.66 -2.92
N VAL A 225 6.33 -4.47 -2.68
CA VAL A 225 5.41 -4.31 -1.55
C VAL A 225 5.54 -5.39 -0.48
N LYS A 226 6.37 -6.41 -0.68
CA LYS A 226 6.51 -7.53 0.27
C LYS A 226 6.88 -7.09 1.69
N THR A 227 7.73 -6.07 1.82
CA THR A 227 8.15 -5.55 3.14
C THR A 227 7.00 -4.90 3.90
N SER A 228 6.08 -4.21 3.20
CA SER A 228 4.91 -3.62 3.85
C SER A 228 3.85 -4.69 4.18
N LEU A 229 3.75 -5.77 3.41
CA LEU A 229 2.79 -6.86 3.63
C LEU A 229 3.05 -7.67 4.91
N ALA A 230 4.31 -7.76 5.35
CA ALA A 230 4.74 -8.56 6.51
C ALA A 230 5.05 -7.76 7.78
N VAL A 231 4.48 -6.56 7.95
CA VAL A 231 4.91 -5.65 9.04
C VAL A 231 4.64 -6.19 10.44
N ARG A 232 3.62 -7.03 10.64
CA ARG A 232 3.44 -7.74 11.92
C ARG A 232 2.90 -9.15 11.75
N PRO A 233 3.71 -10.16 12.05
CA PRO A 233 3.24 -11.45 12.50
C PRO A 233 3.23 -11.51 14.03
N ASN A 234 2.20 -12.18 14.55
CA ASN A 234 1.93 -12.41 15.96
C ASN A 234 3.21 -12.71 16.79
N LYS A 235 3.33 -12.09 17.98
CA LYS A 235 4.42 -12.31 18.98
C LYS A 235 4.69 -13.80 19.28
N ASN A 236 3.72 -14.68 18.99
CA ASN A 236 3.73 -16.10 19.31
C ASN A 236 3.92 -17.05 18.11
N ARG A 237 4.16 -16.57 16.88
CA ARG A 237 4.43 -17.46 15.72
C ARG A 237 5.92 -17.43 15.38
N GLY A 238 6.54 -18.62 15.33
CA GLY A 238 7.97 -18.83 15.03
C GLY A 238 8.39 -18.31 13.64
N SER A 239 9.59 -18.72 13.19
CA SER A 239 10.26 -18.15 12.00
C SER A 239 9.33 -17.98 10.81
N LEU A 240 9.26 -16.76 10.30
CA LEU A 240 8.30 -16.36 9.29
C LEU A 240 8.69 -16.91 7.93
N GLN A 241 7.77 -17.64 7.30
CA GLN A 241 7.91 -17.90 5.88
C GLN A 241 7.88 -16.56 5.11
N PRO A 242 8.70 -16.41 4.06
CA PRO A 242 8.62 -15.28 3.14
C PRO A 242 7.18 -15.06 2.65
N VAL A 243 6.76 -13.80 2.56
CA VAL A 243 5.39 -13.36 2.19
C VAL A 243 4.89 -14.03 0.92
N GLU A 244 5.77 -14.12 -0.07
CA GLU A 244 5.56 -14.71 -1.39
C GLU A 244 5.23 -16.21 -1.33
N LEU A 245 5.75 -16.93 -0.33
CA LEU A 245 5.55 -18.38 -0.17
C LEU A 245 4.32 -18.71 0.67
N LEU A 246 3.77 -17.74 1.41
CA LEU A 246 2.55 -17.93 2.17
C LEU A 246 1.38 -18.20 1.23
N GLN A 247 0.48 -19.10 1.63
CA GLN A 247 -0.80 -19.24 0.95
C GLN A 247 -1.58 -17.93 1.03
N TRP A 248 -2.23 -17.55 -0.07
CA TRP A 248 -3.01 -16.30 -0.13
C TRP A 248 -4.14 -16.27 0.91
N THR A 249 -4.69 -17.44 1.28
CA THR A 249 -5.69 -17.59 2.34
C THR A 249 -5.13 -17.24 3.72
N SER A 250 -3.91 -17.69 4.02
CA SER A 250 -3.18 -17.34 5.25
C SER A 250 -2.85 -15.86 5.29
N MET A 251 -2.44 -15.28 4.16
CA MET A 251 -2.19 -13.84 4.03
C MET A 251 -3.45 -13.02 4.36
N GLY A 252 -4.62 -13.46 3.90
CA GLY A 252 -5.88 -12.80 4.22
C GLY A 252 -6.23 -12.80 5.71
N ARG A 253 -5.74 -13.76 6.50
CA ARG A 253 -5.88 -13.74 7.97
C ARG A 253 -4.91 -12.72 8.58
N ILE A 254 -3.65 -12.76 8.17
CA ILE A 254 -2.60 -11.85 8.64
C ILE A 254 -3.00 -10.38 8.45
N ILE A 255 -3.47 -10.00 7.26
CA ILE A 255 -3.86 -8.61 6.97
C ILE A 255 -5.06 -8.19 7.85
N ARG A 256 -6.00 -9.10 8.16
CA ARG A 256 -7.13 -8.77 9.05
C ARG A 256 -6.67 -8.56 10.49
N ASP A 257 -5.78 -9.43 10.96
CA ASP A 257 -5.22 -9.32 12.31
C ASP A 257 -4.43 -8.02 12.47
N GLN A 258 -3.63 -7.64 11.46
CA GLN A 258 -2.92 -6.36 11.42
C GLN A 258 -3.87 -5.17 11.49
N LYS A 259 -4.91 -5.15 10.65
CA LYS A 259 -5.90 -4.06 10.66
C LYS A 259 -6.71 -3.98 11.95
N LYS A 260 -6.87 -5.10 12.66
CA LYS A 260 -7.50 -5.09 13.98
C LYS A 260 -6.58 -4.45 15.02
N LEU A 261 -5.31 -4.84 15.04
CA LEU A 261 -4.32 -4.26 15.95
C LEU A 261 -4.11 -2.76 15.69
N GLU A 262 -4.07 -2.33 14.44
CA GLU A 262 -4.01 -0.89 14.09
C GLU A 262 -5.21 -0.12 14.64
N ALA A 263 -6.41 -0.72 14.62
CA ALA A 263 -7.60 -0.07 15.16
C ALA A 263 -7.59 -0.03 16.70
N ASP A 264 -7.14 -1.09 17.35
CA ASP A 264 -7.01 -1.16 18.80
C ASP A 264 -5.94 -0.13 19.29
N GLU A 265 -4.82 0.05 18.56
CA GLU A 265 -3.79 1.06 18.85
C GLU A 265 -4.30 2.50 18.66
N GLU A 266 -5.12 2.77 17.62
CA GLU A 266 -5.75 4.08 17.40
C GLU A 266 -6.78 4.44 18.48
N GLU A 267 -7.49 3.46 19.05
CA GLU A 267 -8.44 3.65 20.16
C GLU A 267 -7.74 3.90 21.51
N ASP A 268 -6.49 3.43 21.69
CA ASP A 268 -5.69 3.65 22.92
C ASP A 268 -4.93 5.00 22.91
N GLU A 269 -4.78 5.64 21.75
CA GLU A 269 -4.09 6.93 21.57
C GLU A 269 -5.03 8.17 21.60
N GLU A 270 -6.35 7.97 21.57
CA GLU A 270 -7.40 9.01 21.76
C GLU A 270 -7.82 9.18 23.23
#